data_AF-A0A9D7HTG8-F1
#
_entry.id   AF-A0A9D7HTG8-F1
#
_cell.length_a   1.000
_cell.length_b   1.000
_cell.length_c   1.000
_cell.angle_alpha   90.00
_cell.angle_beta   90.00
_cell.angle_gamma   90.00
#
_symmetry.space_group_name_H-M   'P 1'
#
loop_
_entity.id
_entity.type
_entity.pdbx_description
1 polymer ?
#
loop_
_entity_poly.entity_id
_entity_poly.type
_entity_poly.pdbx_seq_one_letter_code
_entity_poly.pdbx_strand_id
1 'polypeptide(L)'
;MSGTVALMLSQPESRINFREIMDSGKILLIDLAELGSDVRELLGSFILSLLHITALSRSDTAIELRKPFHIYCDEAHRFLNASFEDLIAENRKFAVSLTLAHQYLEQFNRATRDAILTSGSTIVFNVDLNDAHYLVKDLRKLVEPDDIANFGIGEAVARIGTDIVKIKTKDKLPIPETNYQQQIIDHSHQHYYKPIQEVKDEIAAGGTKARIFGTSGVSMASSDKQSSPEEQFYYEEFE
;
A
#
# COMPACT_ATOMS: atom_id res chain seq x y z
N MET A 1 -2.41 -8.17 19.42
CA MET A 1 -1.64 -8.25 18.16
C MET A 1 -0.79 -9.51 18.17
N SER A 2 -0.74 -10.27 17.07
CA SER A 2 0.11 -11.46 16.98
C SER A 2 1.57 -11.12 17.31
N GLY A 3 2.23 -11.90 18.18
CA GLY A 3 3.58 -11.63 18.67
C GLY A 3 4.62 -11.42 17.55
N THR A 4 4.38 -11.96 16.37
CA THR A 4 5.25 -11.81 15.19
C THR A 4 5.31 -10.37 14.66
N VAL A 5 4.19 -9.63 14.65
CA VAL A 5 4.18 -8.25 14.13
C VAL A 5 4.93 -7.31 15.06
N ALA A 6 4.75 -7.49 16.36
CA ALA A 6 5.51 -6.73 17.36
C ALA A 6 7.01 -6.95 17.18
N LEU A 7 7.45 -8.21 17.05
CA LEU A 7 8.84 -8.55 16.79
C LEU A 7 9.36 -7.97 15.47
N MET A 8 8.53 -7.96 14.41
CA MET A 8 8.89 -7.31 13.15
C MET A 8 9.21 -5.82 13.36
N LEU A 9 8.33 -5.09 14.05
CA LEU A 9 8.44 -3.64 14.24
C LEU A 9 9.45 -3.23 15.32
N SER A 10 9.77 -4.12 16.27
CA SER A 10 10.72 -3.86 17.34
C SER A 10 12.19 -4.06 16.95
N GLN A 11 12.48 -4.46 15.72
CA GLN A 11 13.84 -4.57 15.24
C GLN A 11 14.50 -3.18 15.14
N PRO A 12 15.75 -3.01 15.62
CA PRO A 12 16.42 -1.70 15.64
C PRO A 12 16.76 -1.19 14.23
N GLU A 13 16.95 -2.09 13.27
CA GLU A 13 17.27 -1.77 11.89
C GLU A 13 16.40 -2.59 10.93
N SER A 14 15.89 -1.93 9.89
CA SER A 14 15.22 -2.62 8.78
C SER A 14 16.26 -3.12 7.78
N ARG A 15 16.26 -4.42 7.48
CA ARG A 15 17.04 -4.99 6.37
C ARG A 15 16.40 -4.72 4.99
N ILE A 16 15.19 -4.19 4.96
CA ILE A 16 14.45 -3.87 3.73
C ILE A 16 14.58 -2.37 3.46
N ASN A 17 15.18 -2.04 2.31
CA ASN A 17 15.29 -0.68 1.81
C ASN A 17 14.33 -0.47 0.63
N PHE A 18 13.17 0.13 0.90
CA PHE A 18 12.17 0.41 -0.13
C PHE A 18 12.67 1.36 -1.22
N ARG A 19 13.55 2.32 -0.87
CA ARG A 19 14.12 3.25 -1.84
C ARG A 19 15.00 2.53 -2.84
N GLU A 20 15.87 1.64 -2.37
CA GLU A 20 16.69 0.78 -3.23
C GLU A 20 15.81 -0.10 -4.12
N ILE A 21 14.77 -0.72 -3.56
CA ILE A 21 13.83 -1.56 -4.31
C ILE A 21 13.23 -0.79 -5.48
N MET A 22 12.72 0.43 -5.24
CA MET A 22 12.12 1.27 -6.27
C MET A 22 13.13 1.73 -7.33
N ASP A 23 14.28 2.25 -6.91
CA ASP A 23 15.23 2.88 -7.83
C ASP A 23 16.09 1.86 -8.61
N SER A 24 16.32 0.68 -8.05
CA SER A 24 16.99 -0.41 -8.78
C SER A 24 16.04 -1.15 -9.73
N GLY A 25 14.72 -1.06 -9.51
CA GLY A 25 13.69 -1.75 -10.30
C GLY A 25 13.51 -3.21 -9.87
N LYS A 26 13.69 -3.51 -8.58
CA LYS A 26 13.41 -4.85 -8.03
C LYS A 26 11.90 -5.12 -8.02
N ILE A 27 11.55 -6.41 -7.99
CA ILE A 27 10.18 -6.86 -7.75
C ILE A 27 10.01 -7.09 -6.26
N LEU A 28 9.02 -6.44 -5.66
CA LEU A 28 8.61 -6.66 -4.27
C LEU A 28 7.29 -7.42 -4.25
N LEU A 29 7.32 -8.65 -3.76
CA LEU A 29 6.13 -9.47 -3.52
C LEU A 29 5.81 -9.43 -2.03
N ILE A 30 4.59 -9.03 -1.67
CA ILE A 30 4.11 -9.02 -0.28
C ILE A 30 2.92 -9.97 -0.21
N ASP A 31 3.12 -11.09 0.47
CA ASP A 31 2.05 -12.04 0.74
C ASP A 31 1.51 -11.84 2.16
N LEU A 32 0.22 -11.52 2.27
CA LEU A 32 -0.48 -11.32 3.54
C LEU A 32 -1.62 -12.34 3.74
N ALA A 33 -1.69 -13.39 2.91
CA ALA A 33 -2.80 -14.33 2.90
C ALA A 33 -2.90 -15.13 4.21
N GLU A 34 -1.77 -15.51 4.81
CA GLU A 34 -1.72 -16.34 6.03
C GLU A 34 -1.90 -15.55 7.34
N LEU A 35 -2.11 -14.24 7.26
CA LEU A 35 -2.29 -13.37 8.42
C LEU A 35 -3.77 -13.26 8.82
N GLY A 36 -4.02 -13.11 10.13
CA GLY A 36 -5.36 -12.76 10.64
C GLY A 36 -5.83 -11.40 10.10
N SER A 37 -7.15 -11.22 9.95
CA SER A 37 -7.78 -10.07 9.27
C SER A 37 -7.21 -8.72 9.71
N ASP A 38 -7.23 -8.44 11.01
CA ASP A 38 -6.78 -7.14 11.55
C ASP A 38 -5.29 -6.89 11.30
N VAL A 39 -4.48 -7.96 11.42
CA VAL A 39 -3.03 -7.89 11.19
C VAL A 39 -2.73 -7.65 9.73
N ARG A 40 -3.46 -8.31 8.82
CA ARG A 40 -3.34 -8.13 7.37
C ARG A 40 -3.62 -6.68 7.00
N GLU A 41 -4.74 -6.12 7.46
CA GLU A 41 -5.15 -4.74 7.14
C GLU A 41 -4.17 -3.71 7.69
N LEU A 42 -3.76 -3.88 8.95
CA LEU A 42 -2.76 -3.00 9.57
C LEU A 42 -1.44 -3.04 8.79
N LEU A 43 -0.91 -4.23 8.51
CA LEU A 43 0.39 -4.38 7.87
C LEU A 43 0.34 -3.93 6.40
N GLY A 44 -0.72 -4.27 5.67
CA GLY A 44 -0.89 -3.85 4.28
C GLY A 44 -1.00 -2.33 4.16
N SER A 45 -1.82 -1.69 4.99
CA SER A 45 -1.93 -0.22 5.04
C SER A 45 -0.58 0.42 5.39
N PHE A 46 0.12 -0.12 6.38
CA PHE A 46 1.43 0.37 6.78
C PHE A 46 2.46 0.27 5.65
N ILE A 47 2.53 -0.86 4.94
CA ILE A 47 3.45 -1.04 3.82
C ILE A 47 3.11 -0.09 2.66
N LEU A 48 1.83 0.10 2.34
CA LEU A 48 1.42 1.09 1.34
C LEU A 48 1.84 2.51 1.73
N SER A 49 1.68 2.90 3.00
CA SER A 49 2.18 4.19 3.50
C SER A 49 3.70 4.31 3.38
N LEU A 50 4.46 3.25 3.69
CA LEU A 50 5.91 3.24 3.51
C LEU A 50 6.32 3.40 2.05
N LEU A 51 5.65 2.70 1.13
CA LEU A 51 5.86 2.85 -0.31
C LEU A 51 5.55 4.28 -0.76
N HIS A 52 4.48 4.87 -0.24
CA HIS A 52 4.13 6.26 -0.53
C HIS A 52 5.21 7.24 -0.08
N ILE A 53 5.62 7.19 1.19
CA ILE A 53 6.67 8.04 1.75
C ILE A 53 7.98 7.84 0.99
N THR A 54 8.30 6.59 0.63
CA THR A 54 9.46 6.27 -0.21
C THR A 54 9.36 6.95 -1.57
N ALA A 55 8.20 6.92 -2.22
CA ALA A 55 7.98 7.61 -3.48
C ALA A 55 8.17 9.13 -3.35
N LEU A 56 7.62 9.75 -2.29
CA LEU A 56 7.81 11.18 -1.99
C LEU A 56 9.30 11.54 -1.80
N SER A 57 10.08 10.65 -1.18
CA SER A 57 11.51 10.85 -0.96
C SER A 57 12.31 10.95 -2.26
N ARG A 58 11.78 10.45 -3.38
CA ARG A 58 12.42 10.51 -4.72
C ARG A 58 12.38 11.92 -5.34
N SER A 59 11.81 12.89 -4.63
CA SER A 59 11.80 14.31 -5.01
C SER A 59 13.20 14.88 -5.25
N ASP A 60 14.22 14.30 -4.63
CA ASP A 60 15.65 14.61 -4.83
C ASP A 60 16.24 14.13 -6.18
N THR A 61 15.56 13.23 -6.87
CA THR A 61 15.97 12.66 -8.16
C THR A 61 15.17 13.31 -9.27
N ALA A 62 15.79 13.72 -10.38
CA ALA A 62 15.06 14.31 -11.50
C ALA A 62 14.10 13.30 -12.14
N ILE A 63 12.92 13.74 -12.60
CA ILE A 63 11.82 12.84 -13.01
C ILE A 63 12.20 11.88 -14.15
N GLU A 64 13.04 12.36 -15.08
CA GLU A 64 13.58 11.62 -16.22
C GLU A 64 14.60 10.54 -15.83
N LEU A 65 15.18 10.62 -14.63
CA LEU A 65 16.12 9.63 -14.09
C LEU A 65 15.43 8.60 -13.20
N ARG A 66 14.17 8.84 -12.81
CA ARG A 66 13.42 7.94 -11.95
C ARG A 66 12.96 6.72 -12.73
N LYS A 67 13.32 5.53 -12.27
CA LYS A 67 12.73 4.29 -12.79
C LYS A 67 11.24 4.23 -12.44
N PRO A 68 10.34 3.94 -13.40
CA PRO A 68 8.94 3.68 -13.10
C PRO A 68 8.79 2.51 -12.12
N PHE A 69 7.93 2.69 -11.12
CA PHE A 69 7.60 1.63 -10.17
C PHE A 69 6.09 1.41 -10.13
N HIS A 70 5.66 0.16 -10.28
CA HIS A 70 4.24 -0.21 -10.38
C HIS A 70 3.81 -0.92 -9.10
N ILE A 71 2.83 -0.35 -8.41
CA ILE A 71 2.22 -0.93 -7.22
C ILE A 71 0.89 -1.56 -7.63
N TYR A 72 0.78 -2.86 -7.43
CA TYR A 72 -0.46 -3.62 -7.61
C TYR A 72 -1.00 -3.95 -6.22
N CYS A 73 -2.21 -3.47 -5.93
CA CYS A 73 -2.89 -3.73 -4.67
C CYS A 73 -4.16 -4.52 -4.96
N ASP A 74 -4.14 -5.81 -4.62
CA ASP A 74 -5.35 -6.62 -4.60
C ASP A 74 -6.17 -6.31 -3.35
N GLU A 75 -7.48 -6.50 -3.42
CA GLU A 75 -8.45 -6.15 -2.37
C GLU A 75 -8.20 -4.77 -1.75
N ALA A 76 -8.00 -3.76 -2.60
CA ALA A 76 -7.51 -2.43 -2.21
C ALA A 76 -8.39 -1.75 -1.14
N HIS A 77 -9.69 -2.06 -1.10
CA HIS A 77 -10.61 -1.55 -0.08
C HIS A 77 -10.19 -1.88 1.36
N ARG A 78 -9.37 -2.92 1.55
CA ARG A 78 -8.85 -3.33 2.86
C ARG A 78 -7.70 -2.47 3.37
N PHE A 79 -6.99 -1.80 2.47
CA PHE A 79 -5.73 -1.11 2.78
C PHE A 79 -5.79 0.38 2.52
N LEU A 80 -6.73 0.84 1.69
CA LEU A 80 -6.92 2.25 1.37
C LEU A 80 -7.83 2.93 2.40
N ASN A 81 -7.22 3.69 3.30
CA ASN A 81 -7.89 4.69 4.12
C ASN A 81 -7.95 6.07 3.41
N ALA A 82 -8.67 7.03 4.01
CA ALA A 82 -8.86 8.37 3.44
C ALA A 82 -7.56 9.15 3.14
N SER A 83 -6.45 8.82 3.81
CA SER A 83 -5.16 9.50 3.57
C SER A 83 -4.48 9.10 2.25
N PHE A 84 -5.01 8.10 1.54
CA PHE A 84 -4.47 7.65 0.26
C PHE A 84 -5.09 8.32 -0.97
N GLU A 85 -6.01 9.27 -0.79
CA GLU A 85 -6.56 10.07 -1.90
C GLU A 85 -5.45 10.85 -2.63
N ASP A 86 -4.57 11.49 -1.87
CA ASP A 86 -3.39 12.18 -2.40
C ASP A 86 -2.44 11.21 -3.11
N LEU A 87 -2.30 9.98 -2.60
CA LEU A 87 -1.50 8.95 -3.27
C LEU A 87 -2.07 8.63 -4.65
N ILE A 88 -3.39 8.42 -4.74
CA ILE A 88 -4.09 8.12 -6.01
C ILE A 88 -3.93 9.29 -6.99
N ALA A 89 -4.04 10.53 -6.51
CA ALA A 89 -3.99 11.72 -7.35
C ALA A 89 -2.56 12.15 -7.77
N GLU A 90 -1.55 11.92 -6.93
CA GLU A 90 -0.22 12.51 -7.10
C GLU A 90 0.89 11.53 -7.52
N ASN A 91 0.60 10.23 -7.64
CA ASN A 91 1.60 9.18 -7.94
C ASN A 91 2.49 9.47 -9.19
N ARG A 92 1.91 10.13 -10.21
CA ARG A 92 2.61 10.48 -11.46
C ARG A 92 3.81 11.38 -11.21
N LYS A 93 3.74 12.28 -10.23
CA LYS A 93 4.84 13.19 -9.88
C LYS A 93 6.08 12.42 -9.43
N PHE A 94 5.95 11.17 -8.98
CA PHE A 94 7.01 10.34 -8.40
C PHE A 94 7.41 9.14 -9.26
N ALA A 95 6.97 9.10 -10.53
CA ALA A 95 7.12 7.96 -11.43
C ALA A 95 6.61 6.64 -10.79
N VAL A 96 5.53 6.73 -10.02
CA VAL A 96 4.83 5.58 -9.44
C VAL A 96 3.48 5.43 -10.12
N SER A 97 3.13 4.20 -10.48
CA SER A 97 1.82 3.84 -11.00
C SER A 97 1.13 2.94 -10.00
N LEU A 98 -0.13 3.26 -9.68
CA LEU A 98 -0.96 2.47 -8.78
C LEU A 98 -2.04 1.75 -9.57
N THR A 99 -2.14 0.44 -9.38
CA THR A 99 -3.23 -0.41 -9.89
C THR A 99 -3.97 -0.99 -8.69
N LEU A 100 -5.25 -0.67 -8.58
CA LEU A 100 -6.10 -1.09 -7.49
C LEU A 100 -7.13 -2.09 -8.02
N ALA A 101 -7.20 -3.28 -7.42
CA ALA A 101 -8.24 -4.25 -7.68
C ALA A 101 -9.18 -4.34 -6.47
N HIS A 102 -10.48 -4.40 -6.74
CA HIS A 102 -11.52 -4.55 -5.74
C HIS A 102 -12.78 -5.15 -6.38
N GLN A 103 -13.65 -5.74 -5.56
CA GLN A 103 -14.87 -6.39 -6.03
C GLN A 103 -16.07 -5.44 -6.04
N TYR A 104 -16.21 -4.62 -5.00
CA TYR A 104 -17.36 -3.72 -4.85
C TYR A 104 -16.91 -2.29 -4.58
N LEU A 105 -17.48 -1.32 -5.31
CA LEU A 105 -17.22 0.09 -5.03
C LEU A 105 -17.78 0.51 -3.67
N GLU A 106 -18.83 -0.16 -3.19
CA GLU A 106 -19.47 0.21 -1.94
C GLU A 106 -18.57 0.07 -0.70
N GLN A 107 -17.51 -0.72 -0.80
CA GLN A 107 -16.52 -0.93 0.26
C GLN A 107 -15.66 0.32 0.52
N PHE A 108 -15.58 1.24 -0.43
CA PHE A 108 -14.87 2.50 -0.25
C PHE A 108 -15.79 3.58 0.30
N ASN A 109 -15.21 4.53 1.05
CA ASN A 109 -15.90 5.77 1.37
C ASN A 109 -16.09 6.62 0.09
N ARG A 110 -16.99 7.61 0.16
CA ARG A 110 -17.35 8.43 -1.01
C ARG A 110 -16.16 9.16 -1.64
N ALA A 111 -15.29 9.75 -0.83
CA ALA A 111 -14.15 10.54 -1.32
C ALA A 111 -13.13 9.64 -2.04
N THR A 112 -12.87 8.45 -1.51
CA THR A 112 -12.03 7.43 -2.17
C THR A 112 -12.65 6.91 -3.46
N ARG A 113 -13.98 6.69 -3.53
CA ARG A 113 -14.65 6.34 -4.81
C ARG A 113 -14.45 7.43 -5.85
N ASP A 114 -14.67 8.69 -5.47
CA ASP A 114 -14.50 9.82 -6.37
C ASP A 114 -13.03 9.93 -6.84
N ALA A 115 -12.05 9.68 -5.95
CA ALA A 115 -10.63 9.62 -6.32
C ALA A 115 -10.32 8.47 -7.30
N ILE A 116 -10.88 7.27 -7.10
CA ILE A 116 -10.71 6.12 -8.01
C ILE A 116 -11.22 6.46 -9.43
N LEU A 117 -12.33 7.20 -9.53
CA LEU A 117 -12.86 7.65 -10.83
C LEU A 117 -11.91 8.63 -11.57
N THR A 118 -11.08 9.38 -10.84
CA THR A 118 -10.05 10.26 -11.43
C THR A 118 -8.85 9.50 -12.02
N SER A 119 -8.80 8.17 -11.85
CA SER A 119 -7.74 7.34 -12.41
C SER A 119 -7.61 7.53 -13.93
N GLY A 120 -6.40 7.39 -14.46
CA GLY A 120 -6.16 7.56 -15.90
C GLY A 120 -6.70 6.40 -16.75
N SER A 121 -6.95 5.25 -16.15
CA SER A 121 -7.48 4.07 -16.81
C SER A 121 -8.30 3.24 -15.85
N THR A 122 -9.42 2.71 -16.32
CA THR A 122 -10.34 1.87 -15.55
C THR A 122 -10.65 0.63 -16.36
N ILE A 123 -10.57 -0.55 -15.75
CA ILE A 123 -11.01 -1.81 -16.37
C ILE A 123 -12.15 -2.35 -15.52
N VAL A 124 -13.31 -2.53 -16.14
CA VAL A 124 -14.53 -2.98 -15.47
C VAL A 124 -14.93 -4.34 -16.04
N PHE A 125 -14.86 -5.35 -15.18
CA PHE A 125 -15.34 -6.72 -15.46
C PHE A 125 -16.84 -6.83 -15.15
N ASN A 126 -17.34 -8.06 -15.06
CA ASN A 126 -18.68 -8.33 -14.54
C ASN A 126 -18.83 -7.79 -13.11
N VAL A 127 -19.76 -6.86 -12.92
CA VAL A 127 -20.15 -6.30 -11.61
C VAL A 127 -21.68 -6.26 -11.50
N ASP A 128 -22.20 -6.03 -10.30
CA ASP A 128 -23.64 -5.90 -10.10
C ASP A 128 -24.21 -4.63 -10.77
N LEU A 129 -25.55 -4.55 -10.86
CA LEU A 129 -26.23 -3.42 -11.48
C LEU A 129 -26.01 -2.11 -10.73
N ASN A 130 -25.83 -2.12 -9.41
CA ASN A 130 -25.64 -0.91 -8.62
C ASN A 130 -24.28 -0.26 -8.96
N ASP A 131 -23.22 -1.05 -8.98
CA ASP A 131 -21.88 -0.62 -9.36
C ASP A 131 -21.82 -0.27 -10.85
N ALA A 132 -22.48 -1.05 -11.71
CA ALA A 132 -22.59 -0.74 -13.13
C ALA A 132 -23.20 0.65 -13.37
N HIS A 133 -24.32 0.97 -12.71
CA HIS A 133 -24.95 2.30 -12.79
C HIS A 133 -24.03 3.45 -12.34
N TYR A 134 -23.13 3.20 -11.39
CA TYR A 134 -22.15 4.19 -10.97
C TYR A 134 -21.04 4.35 -12.01
N LEU A 135 -20.50 3.24 -12.53
CA LEU A 135 -19.36 3.21 -13.44
C LEU A 135 -19.68 3.72 -14.85
N VAL A 136 -20.89 3.47 -15.37
CA VAL A 136 -21.27 3.93 -16.73
C VAL A 136 -21.23 5.44 -16.92
N LYS A 137 -21.31 6.21 -15.82
CA LYS A 137 -21.17 7.68 -15.84
C LYS A 137 -19.83 8.10 -16.44
N ASP A 138 -18.80 7.31 -16.22
CA ASP A 138 -17.43 7.53 -16.67
C ASP A 138 -17.14 6.86 -18.03
N LEU A 139 -18.03 5.97 -18.48
CA LEU A 139 -17.98 5.30 -19.78
C LEU A 139 -18.71 6.06 -20.90
N ARG A 140 -18.94 7.37 -20.73
CA ARG A 140 -19.49 8.29 -21.75
C ARG A 140 -20.76 7.80 -22.45
N LYS A 141 -21.59 6.98 -21.77
CA LYS A 141 -22.81 6.36 -22.33
C LYS A 141 -22.55 5.46 -23.56
N LEU A 142 -21.35 4.91 -23.70
CA LEU A 142 -21.03 3.93 -24.75
C LEU A 142 -21.36 2.50 -24.34
N VAL A 143 -21.67 2.28 -23.07
CA VAL A 143 -21.97 0.98 -22.47
C VAL A 143 -23.16 1.16 -21.54
N GLU A 144 -24.15 0.27 -21.65
CA GLU A 144 -25.30 0.24 -20.76
C GLU A 144 -24.99 -0.59 -19.49
N PRO A 145 -25.64 -0.32 -18.35
CA PRO A 145 -25.40 -1.09 -17.12
C PRO A 145 -25.60 -2.60 -17.29
N ASP A 146 -26.63 -2.99 -18.05
CA ASP A 146 -26.91 -4.39 -18.36
C ASP A 146 -25.80 -5.05 -19.19
N ASP A 147 -25.06 -4.31 -20.03
CA ASP A 147 -23.93 -4.89 -20.78
C ASP A 147 -22.84 -5.36 -19.81
N ILE A 148 -22.56 -4.55 -18.78
CA ILE A 148 -21.52 -4.84 -17.78
C ILE A 148 -21.94 -6.01 -16.90
N ALA A 149 -23.19 -6.01 -16.44
CA ALA A 149 -23.74 -7.07 -15.59
C ALA A 149 -23.83 -8.44 -16.28
N ASN A 150 -23.77 -8.46 -17.61
CA ASN A 150 -23.82 -9.69 -18.42
C ASN A 150 -22.46 -10.11 -19.00
N PHE A 151 -21.35 -9.44 -18.66
CA PHE A 151 -20.02 -9.86 -19.14
C PHE A 151 -19.68 -11.29 -18.70
N GLY A 152 -19.17 -12.09 -19.65
CA GLY A 152 -18.64 -13.41 -19.39
C GLY A 152 -17.26 -13.38 -18.70
N ILE A 153 -16.76 -14.55 -18.32
CA ILE A 153 -15.42 -14.68 -17.73
C ILE A 153 -14.36 -14.09 -18.68
N GLY A 154 -13.58 -13.16 -18.14
CA GLY A 154 -12.52 -12.46 -18.84
C GLY A 154 -12.99 -11.33 -19.76
N GLU A 155 -14.29 -11.11 -19.92
CA GLU A 155 -14.82 -9.98 -20.68
C GLU A 155 -14.87 -8.72 -19.80
N ALA A 156 -14.48 -7.59 -20.37
CA ALA A 156 -14.46 -6.32 -19.67
C ALA A 156 -14.59 -5.14 -20.64
N VAL A 157 -14.91 -3.98 -20.08
CA VAL A 157 -14.72 -2.69 -20.75
C VAL A 157 -13.52 -1.97 -20.11
N ALA A 158 -12.61 -1.48 -20.94
CA ALA A 158 -11.50 -0.63 -20.51
C ALA A 158 -11.71 0.80 -20.99
N ARG A 159 -11.67 1.75 -20.06
CA ARG A 159 -11.47 3.17 -20.33
C ARG A 159 -9.99 3.47 -20.20
N ILE A 160 -9.36 3.98 -21.26
CA ILE A 160 -7.95 4.38 -21.27
C ILE A 160 -7.90 5.83 -21.73
N GLY A 161 -7.75 6.77 -20.79
CA GLY A 161 -7.92 8.19 -21.07
C GLY A 161 -9.32 8.48 -21.63
N THR A 162 -9.39 8.85 -22.91
CA THR A 162 -10.66 9.14 -23.59
C THR A 162 -11.25 7.96 -24.34
N ASP A 163 -10.46 6.90 -24.54
CA ASP A 163 -10.83 5.75 -25.34
C ASP A 163 -11.56 4.73 -24.49
N ILE A 164 -12.58 4.09 -25.08
CA ILE A 164 -13.39 3.07 -24.43
C ILE A 164 -13.43 1.86 -25.36
N VAL A 165 -12.93 0.73 -24.87
CA VAL A 165 -12.79 -0.49 -25.65
C VAL A 165 -13.33 -1.69 -24.87
N LYS A 166 -14.05 -2.58 -25.56
CA LYS A 166 -14.37 -3.91 -25.00
C LYS A 166 -13.16 -4.81 -25.20
N ILE A 167 -12.77 -5.52 -24.14
CA ILE A 167 -11.61 -6.40 -24.12
C ILE A 167 -12.01 -7.80 -23.64
N LYS A 168 -11.21 -8.79 -24.01
CA LYS A 168 -11.28 -10.15 -23.45
C LYS A 168 -9.88 -10.55 -22.98
N THR A 169 -9.76 -10.94 -21.71
CA THR A 169 -8.49 -11.36 -21.13
C THR A 169 -8.06 -12.70 -21.70
N LYS A 170 -6.75 -12.95 -21.67
CA LYS A 170 -6.21 -14.27 -21.97
C LYS A 170 -6.49 -15.21 -20.80
N ASP A 171 -6.48 -16.50 -21.11
CA ASP A 171 -6.50 -17.55 -20.08
C ASP A 171 -5.29 -17.44 -19.16
N LYS A 172 -5.40 -18.07 -17.99
CA LYS A 172 -4.33 -18.14 -17.01
C LYS A 172 -3.06 -18.66 -17.67
N LEU A 173 -1.95 -17.94 -17.45
CA LEU A 173 -0.64 -18.37 -17.95
C LEU A 173 -0.29 -19.74 -17.33
N PRO A 174 0.20 -20.71 -18.13
CA PRO A 174 0.67 -21.98 -17.59
C PRO A 174 1.86 -21.74 -16.67
N ILE A 175 1.95 -22.51 -15.59
CA ILE A 175 3.11 -22.48 -14.71
C ILE A 175 4.29 -23.05 -15.52
N PRO A 176 5.42 -22.34 -15.64
CA PRO A 176 6.59 -22.86 -16.34
C PRO A 176 7.07 -24.17 -15.71
N GLU A 177 7.49 -25.15 -16.53
CA GLU A 177 8.06 -26.41 -16.04
C GLU A 177 9.30 -26.18 -15.17
N THR A 178 10.10 -25.18 -15.54
CA THR A 178 11.22 -24.72 -14.71
C THR A 178 10.71 -23.71 -13.68
N ASN A 179 10.69 -24.12 -12.42
CA ASN A 179 10.24 -23.29 -11.30
C ASN A 179 11.40 -22.98 -10.33
N TYR A 180 11.66 -21.70 -10.09
CA TYR A 180 12.70 -21.20 -9.19
C TYR A 180 12.17 -20.74 -7.82
N GLN A 181 10.91 -21.02 -7.50
CA GLN A 181 10.24 -20.54 -6.30
C GLN A 181 11.07 -20.75 -5.03
N GLN A 182 11.55 -21.96 -4.78
CA GLN A 182 12.32 -22.25 -3.57
C GLN A 182 13.64 -21.46 -3.52
N GLN A 183 14.34 -21.37 -4.65
CA GLN A 183 15.60 -20.62 -4.73
C GLN A 183 15.38 -19.12 -4.49
N ILE A 184 14.28 -18.57 -4.99
CA ILE A 184 13.89 -17.17 -4.76
C ILE A 184 13.58 -16.93 -3.27
N ILE A 185 12.83 -17.84 -2.65
CA ILE A 185 12.51 -17.78 -1.21
C ILE A 185 13.79 -17.86 -0.38
N ASP A 186 14.66 -18.83 -0.65
CA ASP A 186 15.91 -19.04 0.08
C ASP A 186 16.84 -17.83 -0.05
N HIS A 187 16.98 -17.29 -1.27
CA HIS A 187 17.76 -16.08 -1.52
C HIS A 187 17.16 -14.87 -0.77
N SER A 188 15.83 -14.72 -0.76
CA SER A 188 15.16 -13.67 0.01
C SER A 188 15.44 -13.80 1.51
N HIS A 189 15.34 -15.01 2.06
CA HIS A 189 15.64 -15.27 3.48
C HIS A 189 17.09 -14.97 3.84
N GLN A 190 18.05 -15.29 2.97
CA GLN A 190 19.46 -14.99 3.23
C GLN A 190 19.75 -13.48 3.35
N HIS A 191 19.00 -12.64 2.63
CA HIS A 191 19.26 -11.19 2.58
C HIS A 191 18.39 -10.38 3.54
N TYR A 192 17.11 -10.75 3.70
CA TYR A 192 16.10 -9.91 4.33
C TYR A 192 15.49 -10.50 5.59
N TYR A 193 15.65 -11.79 5.85
CA TYR A 193 15.07 -12.46 7.01
C TYR A 193 16.01 -12.41 8.22
N LYS A 194 15.42 -12.44 9.42
CA LYS A 194 16.14 -12.67 10.68
C LYS A 194 15.36 -13.73 11.49
N PRO A 195 16.01 -14.80 11.99
CA PRO A 195 15.38 -15.77 12.86
C PRO A 195 14.76 -15.13 14.11
N ILE A 196 13.56 -15.59 14.48
CA ILE A 196 12.81 -15.04 15.62
C ILE A 196 13.62 -15.06 16.92
N GLN A 197 14.42 -16.10 17.15
CA GLN A 197 15.23 -16.21 18.37
C GLN A 197 16.30 -15.11 18.43
N GLU A 198 16.98 -14.86 17.31
CA GLU A 198 17.99 -13.79 17.20
C GLU A 198 17.36 -12.41 17.43
N VAL A 199 16.16 -12.18 16.88
CA VAL A 199 15.39 -10.93 17.13
C VAL A 199 15.06 -10.76 18.62
N LYS A 200 14.60 -11.83 19.29
CA LYS A 200 14.28 -11.79 20.72
C LYS A 200 15.51 -11.52 21.58
N ASP A 201 16.63 -12.16 21.25
CA ASP A 201 17.89 -12.00 21.98
C ASP A 201 18.43 -10.56 21.82
N GLU A 202 18.33 -9.98 20.62
CA GLU A 202 18.69 -8.58 20.36
C GLU A 202 17.80 -7.60 21.13
N ILE A 203 16.48 -7.80 21.13
CA ILE A 203 15.54 -6.96 21.88
C ILE A 203 15.83 -7.04 23.39
N ALA A 204 16.11 -8.24 23.91
CA ALA A 204 16.47 -8.45 25.30
C ALA A 204 17.81 -7.77 25.66
N ALA A 205 18.80 -7.84 24.76
CA ALA A 205 20.10 -7.19 24.93
C ALA A 205 20.03 -5.65 24.80
N GLY A 206 19.11 -5.12 24.00
CA GLY A 206 18.91 -3.69 23.75
C GLY A 206 18.04 -2.95 24.78
N GLY A 207 17.41 -3.68 25.71
CA GLY A 207 16.42 -3.19 26.69
C GLY A 207 16.91 -2.18 27.74
N THR A 208 18.05 -1.50 27.55
CA THR A 208 18.54 -0.43 28.44
C THR A 208 18.95 0.86 27.72
N LYS A 209 18.71 1.00 26.41
CA LYS A 209 19.00 2.26 25.68
C LYS A 209 17.90 2.65 24.70
N ALA A 210 16.70 2.92 25.22
CA ALA A 210 15.73 3.73 24.50
C ALA A 210 16.28 5.17 24.39
N ARG A 211 17.06 5.44 23.35
CA ARG A 211 17.35 6.80 22.90
C ARG A 211 16.04 7.37 22.36
N ILE A 212 15.37 8.16 23.20
CA ILE A 212 14.33 9.11 22.77
C ILE A 212 14.89 9.86 21.56
N PHE A 213 14.15 9.87 20.45
CA PHE A 213 14.45 10.64 19.25
C PHE A 213 14.75 12.09 19.65
N GLY A 214 16.03 12.43 19.69
CA GLY A 214 16.50 13.79 19.94
C GLY A 214 16.24 14.62 18.70
N THR A 215 15.13 15.35 18.67
CA THR A 215 14.94 16.48 17.77
C THR A 215 16.06 17.48 18.01
N SER A 216 17.02 17.53 17.11
CA SER A 216 18.06 18.57 17.07
C SER A 216 17.87 19.38 15.80
N GLY A 217 17.49 20.66 15.95
CA GLY A 217 17.73 21.68 14.94
C GLY A 217 16.52 22.47 14.41
N VAL A 218 15.79 23.19 15.26
CA VAL A 218 15.24 24.50 14.87
C VAL A 218 15.46 25.47 16.03
N SER A 219 16.42 26.37 15.86
CA SER A 219 16.59 27.53 16.74
C SER A 219 15.55 28.59 16.35
N MET A 220 14.67 28.98 17.28
CA MET A 220 14.05 30.30 17.24
C MET A 220 13.86 30.85 18.65
N ALA A 221 14.45 32.03 18.81
CA ALA A 221 14.16 33.16 19.70
C ALA A 221 13.45 32.93 21.05
N SER A 222 14.12 33.42 22.08
CA SER A 222 13.67 33.67 23.45
C SER A 222 12.39 34.51 23.56
N SER A 223 11.47 34.08 24.42
CA SER A 223 10.60 34.99 25.17
C SER A 223 10.13 34.34 26.47
N ASP A 224 10.36 35.05 27.58
CA ASP A 224 9.89 34.76 28.94
C ASP A 224 8.40 34.41 29.02
N LYS A 225 8.05 33.42 29.86
CA LYS A 225 7.01 33.54 30.90
C LYS A 225 6.80 32.25 31.72
N GLN A 226 7.02 32.40 33.03
CA GLN A 226 6.28 31.87 34.18
C GLN A 226 5.82 30.39 34.21
N SER A 227 6.43 29.68 35.16
CA SER A 227 6.08 28.39 35.73
C SER A 227 4.67 28.33 36.33
N SER A 228 3.90 27.30 35.98
CA SER A 228 2.74 26.80 36.74
C SER A 228 2.86 25.26 36.86
N PRO A 229 2.35 24.62 37.92
CA PRO A 229 2.72 23.25 38.28
C PRO A 229 2.04 22.19 37.41
N GLU A 230 2.75 21.08 37.20
CA GLU A 230 2.34 19.88 36.47
C GLU A 230 1.12 19.20 37.12
N GLU A 231 0.03 19.06 36.36
CA GLU A 231 -1.08 18.17 36.73
C GLU A 231 -0.68 16.72 36.43
N GLN A 232 -0.49 15.94 37.49
CA GLN A 232 -0.32 14.48 37.43
C GLN A 232 -1.66 13.81 37.14
N PHE A 233 -1.81 13.22 35.94
CA PHE A 233 -2.96 12.36 35.62
C PHE A 233 -2.70 10.93 36.12
N TYR A 234 -3.53 10.47 37.05
CA TYR A 234 -3.62 9.07 37.47
C TYR A 234 -4.63 8.34 36.58
N TYR A 235 -4.26 7.17 36.06
CA TYR A 235 -5.18 6.21 35.43
C TYR A 235 -5.53 5.12 36.44
N GLU A 236 -6.82 4.93 36.70
CA GLU A 236 -7.34 3.74 37.41
C GLU A 236 -7.72 2.68 36.36
N GLU A 237 -7.13 1.49 36.49
CA GLU A 237 -7.55 0.28 35.76
C GLU A 237 -8.83 -0.27 36.40
N PHE A 238 -9.88 -0.46 35.61
CA PHE A 238 -11.09 -1.16 36.07
C PHE A 238 -10.92 -2.68 35.88
N GLU A 239 -11.24 -3.43 36.95
CA GLU A 239 -11.41 -4.89 36.98
C GLU A 239 -12.57 -5.38 36.10
#